data_AF-A0A7S0XR43-F1
#
_entry.id   AF-A0A7S0XR43-F1
#
_cell.length_a   1.000
_cell.length_b   1.000
_cell.length_c   1.000
_cell.angle_alpha   90.00
_cell.angle_beta   90.00
_cell.angle_gamma   90.00
#
_symmetry.space_group_name_H-M   'P 1'
#
loop_
_entity.id
_entity.type
_entity.pdbx_description
1 polymer ?
#
loop_
_entity_poly.entity_id
_entity_poly.type
_entity_poly.pdbx_seq_one_letter_code
_entity_poly.pdbx_strand_id
1 'polypeptide(L)'
;RESRSQAGKRYCVNLESGERRWDPPELVSVSHVLIKHRDSKRPTSWRTPRITLSKSEARDELFALRQTVEAAQDPPAKLAEIAASRSDCPSAHKGGALKPFAKGELDRAFER
;
A
#
# COMPACT_ATOMS: atom_id res chain seq x y z
N ARG A 1 -0.56 -14.96 -18.38
CA ARG A 1 -1.02 -16.17 -19.09
C ARG A 1 0.20 -16.92 -19.59
N GLU A 2 0.21 -18.25 -19.54
CA GLU A 2 1.29 -19.03 -20.16
C GLU A 2 1.05 -19.17 -21.65
N SER A 3 2.11 -19.09 -22.45
CA SER A 3 2.01 -19.19 -23.91
C SER A 3 1.76 -20.63 -24.34
N ARG A 4 0.73 -20.83 -25.17
CA ARG A 4 0.44 -22.14 -25.79
C ARG A 4 1.43 -22.51 -26.89
N SER A 5 2.16 -21.54 -27.45
CA SER A 5 3.11 -21.74 -28.57
C SER A 5 4.58 -21.70 -28.15
N GLN A 6 4.88 -21.21 -26.94
CA GLN A 6 6.24 -21.15 -26.39
C GLN A 6 6.19 -21.67 -24.96
N ALA A 7 6.53 -22.96 -24.79
CA ALA A 7 6.49 -23.63 -23.49
C ALA A 7 7.30 -22.86 -22.43
N GLY A 8 6.71 -22.63 -21.26
CA GLY A 8 7.35 -21.93 -20.14
C GLY A 8 7.39 -20.41 -20.22
N LYS A 9 7.07 -19.78 -21.36
CA LYS A 9 7.03 -18.31 -21.45
C LYS A 9 5.68 -17.76 -21.03
N ARG A 10 5.71 -16.75 -20.17
CA ARG A 10 4.52 -16.03 -19.68
C ARG A 10 4.37 -14.69 -20.40
N TYR A 11 3.13 -14.30 -20.66
CA TYR A 11 2.78 -13.01 -21.22
C TYR A 11 1.59 -12.40 -20.47
N CYS A 12 1.54 -11.08 -20.34
CA CYS A 12 0.34 -10.36 -19.94
C CYS A 12 -0.37 -9.78 -21.17
N VAL A 13 -1.68 -9.56 -21.03
CA VAL A 13 -2.49 -8.89 -22.05
C VAL A 13 -3.06 -7.64 -21.40
N ASN A 14 -2.82 -6.48 -22.00
CA ASN A 14 -3.53 -5.28 -21.63
C ASN A 14 -5.00 -5.46 -22.04
N LEU A 15 -5.92 -5.38 -21.07
CA LEU A 15 -7.34 -5.62 -21.32
C LEU A 15 -8.01 -4.47 -22.08
N GLU A 16 -7.46 -3.26 -22.02
CA GLU A 16 -7.96 -2.08 -22.75
C GLU A 16 -7.45 -2.03 -24.18
N SER A 17 -6.14 -2.23 -24.40
CA SER A 17 -5.52 -2.13 -25.74
C SER A 17 -5.38 -3.45 -26.48
N GLY A 18 -5.56 -4.59 -25.81
CA GLY A 18 -5.32 -5.92 -26.36
C GLY A 18 -3.84 -6.29 -26.56
N GLU A 19 -2.91 -5.38 -26.21
CA GLU A 19 -1.47 -5.60 -26.39
C GLU A 19 -0.97 -6.75 -25.52
N ARG A 20 -0.14 -7.61 -26.12
CA ARG A 20 0.52 -8.73 -25.43
C ARG A 20 1.94 -8.32 -25.11
N ARG A 21 2.31 -8.34 -23.82
CA ARG A 21 3.71 -8.16 -23.39
C ARG A 21 4.24 -9.46 -22.83
N TRP A 22 5.38 -9.89 -23.36
CA TRP A 22 6.14 -11.03 -22.85
C TRP A 22 6.86 -10.63 -21.56
N ASP A 23 7.09 -11.62 -20.69
CA ASP A 23 7.79 -11.42 -19.41
C ASP A 23 7.16 -10.30 -18.56
N PRO A 24 5.90 -10.48 -18.12
CA PRO A 24 5.21 -9.47 -17.35
C PRO A 24 6.01 -9.13 -16.09
N PRO A 25 6.09 -7.85 -15.71
CA PRO A 25 6.76 -7.46 -14.48
C PRO A 25 6.11 -8.17 -13.31
N GLU A 26 6.91 -8.59 -12.33
CA GLU A 26 6.40 -9.10 -11.08
C GLU A 26 5.64 -7.97 -10.37
N LEU A 27 4.34 -8.18 -10.20
CA LEU A 27 3.48 -7.27 -9.46
C LEU A 27 3.41 -7.71 -8.01
N VAL A 28 3.61 -6.77 -7.10
CA VAL A 28 3.46 -7.01 -5.66
C VAL A 28 2.18 -6.35 -5.16
N SER A 29 1.52 -7.04 -4.24
CA SER A 29 0.34 -6.53 -3.53
C SER A 29 0.75 -6.22 -2.10
N VAL A 30 0.49 -5.01 -1.63
CA VAL A 30 0.82 -4.57 -0.28
C VAL A 30 -0.36 -3.87 0.37
N SER A 31 -0.43 -3.98 1.69
CA SER A 31 -1.31 -3.15 2.52
C SER A 31 -0.45 -2.25 3.39
N HIS A 32 -0.90 -1.02 3.61
CA HIS A 32 -0.16 -0.06 4.42
C HIS A 32 -1.05 0.74 5.37
N VAL A 33 -0.41 1.30 6.40
CA VAL A 33 -0.98 2.31 7.28
C VAL A 33 -0.10 3.55 7.14
N LEU A 34 -0.72 4.69 6.82
CA LEU A 34 -0.02 5.97 6.73
C LEU A 34 -0.51 6.87 7.85
N ILE A 35 0.40 7.36 8.70
CA ILE A 35 0.11 8.41 9.66
C ILE A 35 0.84 9.68 9.20
N LYS A 36 0.10 10.76 8.97
CA LYS A 36 0.66 12.04 8.55
C LYS A 36 0.98 12.91 9.76
N HIS A 37 1.80 13.93 9.53
CA HIS A 37 2.12 14.98 10.50
C HIS A 37 1.95 16.36 9.86
N ARG A 38 2.08 17.42 10.67
CA ARG A 38 1.89 18.82 10.26
C ARG A 38 2.80 19.26 9.10
N ASP A 39 3.99 18.66 8.98
CA ASP A 39 4.97 18.96 7.92
C ASP A 39 4.90 17.97 6.74
N SER A 40 3.89 17.10 6.69
CA SER A 40 3.61 16.30 5.51
C SER A 40 3.27 17.21 4.32
N LYS A 41 3.68 16.83 3.10
CA LYS A 41 3.41 17.61 1.86
C LYS A 41 1.93 18.02 1.72
N ARG A 42 1.02 17.17 2.20
CA ARG A 42 -0.42 17.44 2.29
C ARG A 42 -0.92 17.02 3.69
N PRO A 43 -0.92 17.91 4.69
CA PRO A 43 -1.26 17.60 6.09
C PRO A 43 -2.79 17.58 6.29
N THR A 44 -3.48 16.85 5.43
CA THR A 44 -4.93 16.66 5.42
C THR A 44 -5.23 15.22 5.03
N SER A 45 -6.33 14.67 5.51
CA SER A 45 -6.77 13.32 5.16
C SER A 45 -8.30 13.26 5.11
N TRP A 46 -8.83 12.11 4.71
CA TRP A 46 -10.27 11.86 4.67
C TRP A 46 -10.93 11.93 6.06
N ARG A 47 -10.16 11.71 7.13
CA ARG A 47 -10.59 11.73 8.53
C ARG A 47 -10.36 13.06 9.23
N THR A 48 -9.33 13.80 8.80
CA THR A 48 -8.88 14.99 9.51
C THR A 48 -8.59 16.10 8.51
N PRO A 49 -9.39 17.18 8.49
CA PRO A 49 -9.24 18.25 7.51
C PRO A 49 -7.93 19.01 7.67
N ARG A 50 -7.35 19.06 8.88
CA ARG A 50 -6.04 19.65 9.16
C ARG A 50 -5.31 18.85 10.24
N ILE A 51 -4.19 18.26 9.87
CA ILE A 51 -3.35 17.44 10.73
C ILE A 51 -2.33 18.34 11.43
N THR A 52 -2.33 18.31 12.76
CA THR A 52 -1.49 19.18 13.61
C THR A 52 -0.42 18.42 14.38
N LEU A 53 -0.42 17.08 14.32
CA LEU A 53 0.58 16.24 14.98
C LEU A 53 2.00 16.64 14.57
N SER A 54 2.94 16.62 15.51
CA SER A 54 4.36 16.70 15.20
C SER A 54 4.84 15.40 14.52
N LYS A 55 6.01 15.47 13.89
CA LYS A 55 6.64 14.29 13.29
C LYS A 55 6.99 13.21 14.33
N SER A 56 7.34 13.59 15.55
CA SER A 56 7.63 12.65 16.66
C SER A 56 6.36 11.96 17.12
N GLU A 57 5.29 12.70 17.39
CA GLU A 57 4.01 12.12 17.83
C GLU A 57 3.44 11.16 16.78
N ALA A 58 3.52 11.53 15.50
CA ALA A 58 3.08 10.65 14.41
C ALA A 58 3.92 9.36 14.32
N ARG A 59 5.20 9.44 14.65
CA ARG A 59 6.10 8.28 14.69
C ARG A 59 5.81 7.39 15.88
N ASP A 60 5.55 7.97 17.04
CA ASP A 60 5.22 7.23 18.27
C ASP A 60 3.87 6.51 18.10
N GLU A 61 2.88 7.18 17.52
CA GLU A 61 1.61 6.55 17.16
C GLU A 61 1.82 5.40 16.18
N LEU A 62 2.61 5.60 15.12
CA LEU A 62 2.90 4.54 14.15
C LEU A 62 3.58 3.33 14.80
N PHE A 63 4.52 3.54 15.74
CA PHE A 63 5.15 2.44 16.46
C PHE A 63 4.19 1.69 17.38
N ALA A 64 3.31 2.40 18.09
CA ALA A 64 2.30 1.76 18.93
C ALA A 64 1.33 0.90 18.09
N LEU A 65 0.88 1.42 16.94
CA LEU A 65 0.04 0.67 16.00
C LEU A 65 0.77 -0.56 15.45
N ARG A 66 2.05 -0.42 15.09
CA ARG A 66 2.87 -1.54 14.62
C ARG A 66 2.97 -2.64 15.67
N GLN A 67 3.26 -2.30 16.93
CA GLN A 67 3.31 -3.28 18.02
C GLN A 67 1.96 -3.99 18.19
N THR A 68 0.85 -3.25 18.05
CA THR A 68 -0.50 -3.83 18.11
C THR A 68 -0.76 -4.83 16.99
N VAL A 69 -0.27 -4.55 15.76
CA VAL A 69 -0.36 -5.48 14.64
C VAL A 69 0.50 -6.72 14.88
N GLU A 70 1.75 -6.53 15.31
CA GLU A 70 2.70 -7.63 15.53
C GLU A 70 2.27 -8.56 16.68
N ALA A 71 1.59 -8.03 17.71
CA ALA A 71 1.07 -8.81 18.83
C ALA A 71 -0.27 -9.50 18.54
N ALA A 72 -0.93 -9.21 17.42
CA ALA A 72 -2.22 -9.78 17.07
C ALA A 72 -2.09 -11.24 16.60
N GLN A 73 -3.13 -12.03 16.85
CA GLN A 73 -3.18 -13.42 16.38
C GLN A 73 -3.27 -13.52 14.85
N ASP A 74 -3.88 -12.52 14.20
CA ASP A 74 -3.93 -12.36 12.75
C ASP A 74 -3.45 -10.94 12.39
N PRO A 75 -2.13 -10.76 12.17
CA PRO A 75 -1.55 -9.45 11.83
C PRO A 75 -2.14 -8.84 10.54
N PRO A 76 -2.34 -9.58 9.43
CA PRO A 76 -3.03 -9.04 8.25
C PRO A 76 -4.42 -8.49 8.52
N ALA A 77 -5.27 -9.23 9.24
CA ALA A 77 -6.61 -8.75 9.59
C ALA A 77 -6.54 -7.51 10.50
N LYS A 78 -5.64 -7.53 11.49
CA LYS A 78 -5.45 -6.38 12.39
C LYS A 78 -4.92 -5.15 11.67
N LEU A 79 -4.01 -5.33 10.72
CA LEU A 79 -3.50 -4.26 9.87
C LEU A 79 -4.64 -3.64 9.05
N ALA A 80 -5.53 -4.44 8.48
CA ALA A 80 -6.67 -3.95 7.72
C ALA A 80 -7.66 -3.14 8.59
N GLU A 81 -7.93 -3.62 9.81
CA GLU A 81 -8.75 -2.91 10.81
C GLU A 81 -8.13 -1.55 11.19
N ILE A 82 -6.82 -1.54 11.51
CA ILE A 82 -6.09 -0.32 11.83
C ILE A 82 -6.01 0.61 10.62
N ALA A 83 -5.83 0.09 9.42
CA ALA A 83 -5.79 0.90 8.21
C ALA A 83 -7.13 1.59 7.98
N ALA A 84 -8.24 0.87 8.09
CA ALA A 84 -9.59 1.45 7.97
C ALA A 84 -9.87 2.52 9.03
N SER A 85 -9.37 2.32 10.25
CA SER A 85 -9.71 3.16 11.40
C SER A 85 -8.70 4.23 11.76
N ARG A 86 -7.44 4.17 11.30
CA ARG A 86 -6.35 5.13 11.63
C ARG A 86 -5.57 5.68 10.44
N SER A 87 -5.53 5.00 9.29
CA SER A 87 -4.70 5.46 8.15
C SER A 87 -5.22 6.76 7.52
N ASP A 88 -4.32 7.70 7.24
CA ASP A 88 -4.55 8.95 6.53
C ASP A 88 -4.52 8.80 4.99
N CYS A 89 -4.19 7.61 4.50
CA CYS A 89 -4.23 7.30 3.06
C CYS A 89 -5.67 6.94 2.64
N PRO A 90 -6.13 7.33 1.44
CA PRO A 90 -7.43 6.89 0.91
C PRO A 90 -7.57 5.36 0.76
N SER A 91 -6.46 4.61 0.74
CA SER A 91 -6.47 3.14 0.76
C SER A 91 -7.11 2.57 2.04
N ALA A 92 -7.30 3.37 3.09
CA ALA A 92 -8.02 3.01 4.31
C ALA A 92 -9.37 2.33 4.03
N HIS A 93 -10.13 2.82 3.05
CA HIS A 93 -11.43 2.25 2.66
C HIS A 93 -11.34 0.79 2.14
N LYS A 94 -10.14 0.34 1.75
CA LYS A 94 -9.85 -1.02 1.30
C LYS A 94 -8.94 -1.77 2.30
N GLY A 95 -9.00 -1.41 3.58
CA GLY A 95 -8.12 -2.02 4.60
C GLY A 95 -6.64 -1.74 4.35
N GLY A 96 -6.30 -0.61 3.74
CA GLY A 96 -4.92 -0.23 3.44
C GLY A 96 -4.35 -0.85 2.17
N ALA A 97 -5.11 -1.67 1.44
CA ALA A 97 -4.65 -2.33 0.23
C ALA A 97 -4.37 -1.31 -0.89
N LEU A 98 -3.13 -1.35 -1.39
CA LEU A 98 -2.72 -0.61 -2.59
C LEU A 98 -3.07 -1.41 -3.85
N LYS A 99 -3.18 -0.71 -4.99
CA LYS A 99 -3.25 -1.40 -6.29
C LYS A 99 -1.94 -2.16 -6.50
N PRO A 100 -1.96 -3.37 -7.08
CA PRO A 100 -0.74 -4.08 -7.43
C PRO A 100 0.14 -3.19 -8.31
N PHE A 101 1.44 -3.17 -8.00
CA PHE A 101 2.39 -2.31 -8.69
C PHE A 101 3.67 -3.10 -9.00
N ALA A 102 4.34 -2.69 -10.08
CA ALA A 102 5.65 -3.20 -10.46
C ALA A 102 6.75 -2.39 -9.74
N LYS A 103 7.94 -2.99 -9.66
CA LYS A 103 9.12 -2.29 -9.15
C LYS A 103 9.38 -0.99 -9.92
N GLY A 104 9.49 0.13 -9.20
CA GLY A 104 9.76 1.46 -9.75
C GLY A 104 8.52 2.33 -9.98
N GLU A 105 7.33 1.86 -9.61
CA GLU A 105 6.07 2.62 -9.75
C GLU A 105 5.73 3.46 -8.50
N LEU A 106 6.31 3.15 -7.34
CA LEU A 106 6.12 3.90 -6.09
C LEU A 106 7.38 4.68 -5.70
N ASP A 107 7.22 5.56 -4.69
CA ASP A 107 8.35 6.31 -4.13
C ASP A 107 9.45 5.36 -3.66
N ARG A 108 10.70 5.66 -4.02
CA ARG A 108 11.86 4.81 -3.70
C ARG A 108 12.03 4.51 -2.21
N ALA A 109 11.57 5.43 -1.34
CA ALA A 109 11.62 5.25 0.11
C ALA A 109 10.55 4.28 0.63
N PHE A 110 9.49 4.04 -0.15
CA PHE A 110 8.45 3.06 0.14
C PHE A 110 8.76 1.69 -0.46
N GLU A 111 9.42 1.65 -1.62
CA GLU A 111 9.78 0.38 -2.30
C GLU A 111 11.02 -0.34 -1.72
N ARG A 112 11.81 0.34 -0.89
CA ARG A 112 13.03 -0.20 -0.28
C ARG A 112 12.77 -0.67 1.14
#